data_AF-A0A4U3M2U5-F1
#
_entry.id   AF-A0A4U3M2U5-F1
#
_cell.length_a   1.000
_cell.length_b   1.000
_cell.length_c   1.000
_cell.angle_alpha   90.00
_cell.angle_beta   90.00
_cell.angle_gamma   90.00
#
_symmetry.space_group_name_H-M   'P 1'
#
loop_
_entity.id
_entity.type
_entity.pdbx_description
1 polymer ?
#
loop_
_entity_poly.entity_id
_entity_poly.type
_entity_poly.pdbx_seq_one_letter_code
_entity_poly.pdbx_strand_id
1 'polypeptide(L)' 'MKLRLHVHHIRSGGWCADIDDDLDRQPDDPYWCVDQWPTLEDALAAGCSELAKLVTLATPTRLSGYYEPALAA' A
#
# COMPACT_ATOMS: atom_id res chain seq x y z
N MET A 1 -6.60 -14.53 0.68
CA MET A 1 -5.53 -13.55 0.97
C MET A 1 -6.03 -12.60 2.04
N LYS A 2 -5.20 -12.23 3.02
CA LYS A 2 -5.60 -11.29 4.07
C LYS A 2 -4.81 -9.99 3.92
N LEU A 3 -5.44 -9.00 3.29
CA LEU A 3 -4.86 -7.67 3.17
C LEU A 3 -4.82 -6.95 4.53
N ARG A 4 -3.75 -6.18 4.75
CA ARG A 4 -3.49 -5.42 5.96
C ARG A 4 -2.98 -4.05 5.57
N LEU A 5 -3.53 -3.02 6.21
CA LEU A 5 -2.98 -1.68 6.17
C LEU A 5 -1.86 -1.58 7.20
N HIS A 6 -0.70 -1.10 6.77
CA HIS A 6 0.37 -0.66 7.64
C HIS A 6 0.54 0.85 7.55
N VAL A 7 0.83 1.48 8.68
CA VAL A 7 1.10 2.91 8.76
C VAL A 7 2.30 3.13 9.65
N HIS A 8 3.30 3.83 9.13
CA HIS A 8 4.60 3.99 9.76
C HIS A 8 4.99 5.47 9.78
N HIS A 9 5.44 5.96 10.94
CA HIS A 9 6.02 7.30 11.03
C HIS A 9 7.45 7.26 10.47
N ILE A 10 7.79 8.19 9.58
CA ILE A 10 9.13 8.24 8.97
C ILE A 10 10.07 9.13 9.76
N ARG A 11 11.37 8.79 9.74
CA ARG A 11 12.39 9.54 10.50
C ARG A 11 12.50 11.01 10.09
N SER A 12 12.26 11.33 8.82
CA SER A 12 12.25 12.70 8.29
C SER A 12 11.01 13.51 8.69
N GLY A 13 10.05 12.91 9.40
CA GLY A 13 8.76 13.49 9.72
C GLY A 13 7.69 13.13 8.71
N GLY A 14 6.45 12.96 9.19
CA GLY A 14 5.31 12.52 8.39
C GLY A 14 5.05 11.02 8.50
N TRP A 15 4.11 10.53 7.69
CA TRP A 15 3.63 9.16 7.73
C TRP A 15 3.65 8.51 6.35
N CYS A 16 4.00 7.23 6.30
CA CYS A 16 3.83 6.37 5.14
C CYS A 16 2.75 5.34 5.42
N ALA A 17 2.03 4.94 4.38
CA ALA A 17 1.06 3.88 4.45
C ALA A 17 1.20 2.94 3.26
N ASP A 18 1.08 1.64 3.53
CA ASP A 18 1.12 0.58 2.53
C ASP A 18 0.05 -0.47 2.83
N ILE A 19 -0.37 -1.18 1.79
CA ILE A 19 -1.28 -2.32 1.91
C ILE A 19 -0.61 -3.56 1.35
N ASP A 20 -0.48 -4.56 2.21
CA ASP A 20 0.13 -5.83 1.85
C ASP A 20 -0.68 -7.04 2.37
N ASP A 21 -0.31 -8.23 1.91
CA ASP A 21 -0.85 -9.49 2.39
C ASP A 21 0.02 -10.14 3.48
N ASP A 22 -0.41 -11.32 3.95
CA ASP A 22 0.29 -12.07 4.99
C ASP A 22 1.53 -12.84 4.49
N LEU A 23 1.71 -12.94 3.18
CA LEU A 23 2.85 -13.59 2.54
C LEU A 23 4.03 -12.63 2.34
N ASP A 24 3.76 -11.32 2.34
CA ASP A 24 4.76 -10.25 2.21
C ASP A 24 4.66 -9.26 3.38
N ARG A 25 5.16 -9.71 4.55
CA ARG A 25 4.98 -8.99 5.82
C ARG A 25 5.80 -7.70 5.96
N GLN A 26 6.77 -7.46 5.08
CA GLN A 26 7.50 -6.21 4.97
C GLN A 26 7.21 -5.68 3.56
N PRO A 27 7.04 -4.37 3.34
CA PRO A 27 6.55 -3.87 2.05
C PRO A 27 7.68 -3.92 1.00
N ASP A 28 8.00 -5.12 0.52
CA ASP A 28 8.91 -5.35 -0.60
C ASP A 28 8.14 -5.24 -1.93
N ASP A 29 6.92 -5.78 -2.00
CA ASP A 29 6.05 -5.64 -3.18
C ASP A 29 4.56 -5.47 -2.81
N PRO A 30 4.20 -4.31 -2.24
CA PRO A 30 2.84 -4.04 -1.77
C PRO A 30 1.84 -3.83 -2.91
N TYR A 31 0.55 -3.91 -2.61
CA TYR A 31 -0.53 -3.61 -3.56
C TYR A 31 -0.79 -2.11 -3.71
N TRP A 32 -0.42 -1.34 -2.70
CA TRP A 32 -0.53 0.12 -2.66
C TRP A 32 0.47 0.67 -1.66
N CYS A 33 1.08 1.82 -1.97
CA CYS A 33 2.04 2.48 -1.09
C CYS A 33 2.07 3.98 -1.40
N VAL A 34 1.95 4.82 -0.38
CA VAL A 34 2.10 6.28 -0.47
C VAL A 34 2.85 6.80 0.75
N ASP A 35 3.80 7.70 0.51
CA ASP A 35 4.64 8.33 1.52
C ASP A 35 4.22 9.77 1.84
N GLN A 36 4.88 10.37 2.84
CA GLN A 36 4.84 11.80 3.13
C GLN A 36 3.46 12.40 3.50
N TRP A 37 2.59 11.61 4.14
CA TRP A 37 1.37 12.16 4.74
C TRP A 37 1.71 13.10 5.90
N PRO A 38 1.04 14.27 6.00
CA PRO A 38 1.34 15.25 7.04
C PRO A 38 0.83 14.82 8.42
N THR A 39 -0.21 13.98 8.48
CA THR A 39 -0.80 13.49 9.73
C THR A 39 -1.08 11.98 9.68
N LEU A 40 -1.23 11.37 10.86
CA LEU A 40 -1.59 9.94 10.98
C LEU A 40 -3.01 9.71 10.46
N GLU A 41 -3.90 10.66 10.74
CA GLU A 41 -5.30 10.64 10.36
C GLU A 41 -5.45 10.62 8.83
N ASP A 42 -4.69 11.44 8.11
CA ASP A 42 -4.72 11.48 6.65
C ASP A 42 -4.23 10.14 6.07
N ALA A 43 -3.13 9.59 6.60
CA ALA A 43 -2.60 8.30 6.19
C ALA A 43 -3.60 7.15 6.43
N LEU A 44 -4.24 7.14 7.60
CA LEU A 44 -5.26 6.14 7.95
C LEU A 44 -6.52 6.28 7.09
N ALA A 45 -6.98 7.50 6.84
CA ALA A 45 -8.17 7.74 6.03
C ALA A 45 -7.96 7.27 4.59
N ALA A 46 -6.83 7.64 3.97
CA ALA A 46 -6.46 7.20 2.64
C ALA A 46 -6.27 5.68 2.58
N GLY A 47 -5.51 5.12 3.52
CA GLY A 47 -5.25 3.68 3.60
C GLY A 47 -6.51 2.84 3.80
N CYS A 48 -7.42 3.26 4.68
CA CYS A 48 -8.70 2.58 4.88
C CYS A 48 -9.58 2.64 3.62
N SER A 49 -9.62 3.79 2.95
CA SER A 49 -10.37 3.94 1.70
C SER A 49 -9.85 3.01 0.60
N GLU A 50 -8.53 2.91 0.46
CA GLU A 50 -7.91 2.05 -0.55
C GLU A 50 -8.05 0.57 -0.20
N LEU A 51 -7.87 0.20 1.08
CA LEU A 51 -8.09 -1.16 1.54
C LEU A 51 -9.52 -1.63 1.24
N ALA A 52 -10.52 -0.77 1.48
CA ALA A 52 -11.91 -1.08 1.17
C ALA A 52 -12.16 -1.37 -0.32
N LYS A 53 -11.39 -0.77 -1.24
CA LYS A 53 -11.44 -1.09 -2.67
C LYS A 53 -10.75 -2.42 -2.95
N LEU A 54 -9.52 -2.58 -2.49
CA LEU A 54 -8.70 -3.75 -2.79
C LEU A 54 -9.33 -5.07 -2.28
N VAL A 55 -9.98 -5.06 -1.11
CA VAL A 55 -10.64 -6.27 -0.58
C VAL A 55 -11.84 -6.74 -1.40
N THR A 56 -12.35 -5.91 -2.33
CA THR A 56 -13.44 -6.29 -3.24
C THR A 56 -12.94 -6.90 -4.55
N LEU A 57 -11.65 -6.77 -4.86
CA LEU A 57 -11.05 -7.31 -6.07
C LEU A 57 -10.81 -8.82 -5.92
N ALA A 58 -11.18 -9.60 -6.94
CA ALA A 58 -10.89 -11.03 -6.97
C ALA A 58 -9.39 -11.31 -7.04
N THR A 59 -8.65 -10.45 -7.75
CA THR A 59 -7.21 -10.56 -7.98
C THR A 59 -6.58 -9.17 -7.99
N PRO A 60 -6.32 -8.57 -6.81
CA PRO A 60 -5.60 -7.31 -6.75
C PRO A 60 -4.18 -7.48 -7.31
N THR A 61 -3.65 -6.45 -7.96
CA THR A 61 -2.33 -6.46 -8.60
C THR A 61 -1.32 -5.75 -7.72
N ARG A 62 -0.15 -6.38 -7.51
CA ARG A 62 0.98 -5.80 -6.79
C ARG A 62 1.60 -4.64 -7.57
N LEU A 63 2.28 -3.70 -6.89
CA LEU A 63 2.89 -2.54 -7.53
C LEU A 63 3.96 -2.93 -8.57
N SER A 64 4.75 -3.98 -8.32
CA SER A 64 5.70 -4.52 -9.31
C SER A 64 5.05 -4.88 -10.64
N GLY A 65 3.83 -5.44 -10.59
CA GLY A 65 3.04 -5.83 -11.75
C GLY A 65 2.61 -4.67 -12.65
N TYR A 66 2.68 -3.43 -12.18
CA TYR A 66 2.45 -2.23 -13.01
C TYR A 66 3.70 -1.79 -13.81
N TYR A 67 4.91 -2.10 -13.32
CA TYR A 67 6.16 -1.70 -13.98
C TYR A 67 6.64 -2.72 -15.03
N GLU A 68 6.38 -4.01 -14.82
CA GLU A 68 6.69 -5.09 -15.78
C GLU A 68 6.15 -4.82 -17.21
N PRO A 69 4.89 -4.38 -17.41
CA PRO A 69 4.37 -4.04 -18.73
C PRO A 69 5.02 -2.79 -19.35
N ALA A 70 5.45 -1.84 -18.52
CA ALA A 70 6.01 -0.56 -18.97
C ALA A 70 7.46 -0.68 -19.49
N LEU A 71 8.20 -1.71 -19.06
CA LEU A 71 9.55 -2.01 -19.54
C LEU A 71 9.58 -2.94 -20.76
N ALA A 72 8.45 -3.56 -21.10
CA ALA A 72 8.30 -4.47 -22.24
C ALA A 72 7.81 -3.78 -23.53
N ALA A 73 7.69 -2.44 -23.54
CA ALA A 73 7.17 -1.62 -24.63
C ALA A 73 8.24 -0.78 -25.34
#